data_AF-A0A842XQ55-F1
#
_entry.id   AF-A0A842XQ55-F1
#
_cell.length_a   1.000
_cell.length_b   1.000
_cell.length_c   1.000
_cell.angle_alpha   90.00
_cell.angle_beta   90.00
_cell.angle_gamma   90.00
#
_symmetry.space_group_name_H-M   'P 1'
#
loop_
_entity.id
_entity.type
_entity.pdbx_description
1 polymer ?
#
loop_
_entity_poly.entity_id
_entity_poly.type
_entity_poly.pdbx_seq_one_letter_code
_entity_poly.pdbx_strand_id
1 'polypeptide(L)'
;MKQIPFFVMPGIALSHLREELEIVEGEHRAKLMVYRYGQRCGRALVQSYAMTCSGLIEVRAVIEPIWMEAGLSRIKVDSAEESDMVVSLEDSIEAKEGKTCEFARGYLSGIVSELTGKRFEVDEVECASTGYIACVLQAYEVVDNLKPTRQVEAETARKYNLESGYSYLIKEEIPDQAFDIFVDSAKHGVPCLCVTREYPEKVKERWDLKGTPFLWLSMDQEKTYSREPSNLALLYSDMKTFITENNNCAVLLSGIEYLISQNGFQKVLKLLQHLNDKVAVSDSTLFVPISPLTVSESELKMLEKEMRSF
;
A
#
# COMPACT_ATOMS: atom_id res chain seq x y z
N MET A 1 5.96 -28.50 5.69
CA MET A 1 6.63 -27.50 6.55
C MET A 1 8.01 -27.21 5.99
N LYS A 2 8.33 -25.94 5.72
CA LYS A 2 9.67 -25.52 5.30
C LYS A 2 10.41 -25.10 6.57
N GLN A 3 11.50 -25.77 6.92
CA GLN A 3 12.27 -25.43 8.11
C GLN A 3 12.96 -24.08 7.88
N ILE A 4 12.63 -23.08 8.67
CA ILE A 4 13.26 -21.76 8.59
C ILE A 4 14.49 -21.77 9.50
N PRO A 5 15.70 -21.52 8.97
CA PRO A 5 16.88 -21.42 9.81
C PRO A 5 16.79 -20.12 10.63
N PHE A 6 16.88 -20.25 11.95
CA PHE A 6 16.96 -19.09 12.84
C PHE A 6 18.41 -18.69 13.07
N PHE A 7 18.65 -17.39 13.04
CA PHE A 7 19.93 -16.79 13.37
C PHE A 7 19.71 -15.84 14.55
N VAL A 8 20.43 -16.08 15.65
CA VAL A 8 20.26 -15.34 16.91
C VAL A 8 21.20 -14.14 16.92
N MET A 9 20.66 -12.97 17.22
CA MET A 9 21.40 -11.72 17.36
C MET A 9 21.10 -11.05 18.71
N PRO A 10 22.04 -10.26 19.27
CA PRO A 10 21.75 -9.40 20.42
C PRO A 10 20.65 -8.39 20.09
N GLY A 11 19.75 -8.10 21.04
CA GLY A 11 18.63 -7.16 20.85
C GLY A 11 19.06 -5.76 20.38
N ILE A 12 20.22 -5.28 20.84
CA ILE A 12 20.80 -3.99 20.44
C ILE A 12 21.18 -3.91 18.95
N ALA A 13 21.40 -5.06 18.29
CA ALA A 13 21.83 -5.07 16.90
C ALA A 13 20.79 -4.46 15.94
N LEU A 14 19.50 -4.53 16.30
CA LEU A 14 18.43 -3.86 15.58
C LEU A 14 18.53 -2.34 15.71
N SER A 15 18.88 -1.83 16.89
CA SER A 15 19.12 -0.40 17.13
C SER A 15 20.31 0.10 16.30
N HIS A 16 21.42 -0.61 16.31
CA HIS A 16 22.59 -0.26 15.50
C HIS A 16 22.28 -0.27 13.99
N LEU A 17 21.54 -1.27 13.50
CA LEU A 17 21.12 -1.31 12.10
C LEU A 17 20.26 -0.10 11.75
N ARG A 18 19.34 0.29 12.63
CA ARG A 18 18.50 1.47 12.44
C ARG A 18 19.35 2.74 12.39
N GLU A 19 20.32 2.90 13.28
CA GLU A 19 21.22 4.08 13.29
C GLU A 19 22.01 4.21 11.98
N GLU A 20 22.55 3.11 11.46
CA GLU A 20 23.23 3.11 10.16
C GLU A 20 22.28 3.51 9.02
N LEU A 21 21.04 3.01 9.02
CA LEU A 21 20.03 3.42 8.04
C LEU A 21 19.64 4.90 8.18
N GLU A 22 19.56 5.41 9.42
CA GLU A 22 19.27 6.82 9.70
C GLU A 22 20.38 7.72 9.13
N ILE A 23 21.65 7.29 9.22
CA ILE A 23 22.81 8.01 8.65
C ILE A 23 22.75 8.05 7.12
N VAL A 24 22.42 6.94 6.46
CA VAL A 24 22.49 6.82 4.99
C VAL A 24 21.26 7.41 4.29
N GLU A 25 20.06 7.17 4.82
CA GLU A 25 18.79 7.44 4.14
C GLU A 25 17.92 8.50 4.82
N GLY A 26 18.32 8.94 6.02
CA GLY A 26 17.55 9.85 6.85
C GLY A 26 16.47 9.15 7.69
N GLU A 27 16.05 9.82 8.75
CA GLU A 27 15.23 9.25 9.83
C GLU A 27 13.92 8.61 9.34
N HIS A 28 13.16 9.33 8.52
CA HIS A 28 11.84 8.86 8.06
C HIS A 28 11.95 7.57 7.20
N ARG A 29 12.91 7.52 6.28
CA ARG A 29 13.11 6.35 5.41
C ARG A 29 13.65 5.17 6.20
N ALA A 30 14.56 5.40 7.14
CA ALA A 30 15.08 4.36 8.01
C ALA A 30 13.96 3.67 8.80
N LYS A 31 13.07 4.45 9.44
CA LYS A 31 11.88 3.92 10.15
C LYS A 31 11.02 3.04 9.24
N LEU A 32 10.70 3.52 8.03
CA LEU A 32 9.92 2.75 7.05
C LEU A 32 10.62 1.45 6.60
N MET A 33 11.94 1.48 6.42
CA MET A 33 12.70 0.29 6.05
C MET A 33 12.69 -0.76 7.16
N VAL A 34 12.89 -0.34 8.41
CA VAL A 34 12.83 -1.21 9.59
C VAL A 34 11.42 -1.81 9.75
N TYR A 35 10.38 -1.00 9.58
CA TYR A 35 8.98 -1.44 9.59
C TYR A 35 8.71 -2.52 8.53
N ARG A 36 9.03 -2.24 7.26
CA ARG A 36 8.83 -3.20 6.15
C ARG A 36 9.67 -4.47 6.32
N TYR A 37 10.85 -4.35 6.91
CA TYR A 37 11.67 -5.51 7.23
C TYR A 37 10.99 -6.37 8.31
N GLY A 38 10.47 -5.76 9.37
CA GLY A 38 9.64 -6.40 10.38
C GLY A 38 8.46 -7.18 9.76
N GLN A 39 7.71 -6.56 8.84
CA GLN A 39 6.59 -7.21 8.14
C GLN A 39 7.02 -8.50 7.43
N ARG A 40 8.15 -8.48 6.73
CA ARG A 40 8.68 -9.67 6.04
C ARG A 40 9.06 -10.76 7.03
N CYS A 41 9.71 -10.40 8.14
CA CYS A 41 10.10 -11.33 9.18
C CYS A 41 8.89 -11.98 9.86
N GLY A 42 7.85 -11.21 10.18
CA GLY A 42 6.61 -11.72 10.78
C GLY A 42 5.86 -12.69 9.86
N ARG A 43 5.74 -12.35 8.56
CA ARG A 43 5.14 -13.25 7.55
C ARG A 43 5.93 -14.55 7.42
N ALA A 44 7.26 -14.45 7.32
CA ALA A 44 8.13 -15.61 7.21
C ALA A 44 7.95 -16.56 8.40
N LEU A 45 7.85 -16.03 9.63
CA LEU A 45 7.62 -16.84 10.83
C LEU A 45 6.33 -17.67 10.68
N VAL A 46 5.20 -17.02 10.36
CA VAL A 46 3.90 -17.68 10.24
C VAL A 46 3.87 -18.73 9.13
N GLN A 47 4.54 -18.48 8.00
CA GLN A 47 4.64 -19.43 6.90
C GLN A 47 5.28 -20.77 7.31
N SER A 48 6.08 -20.80 8.37
CA SER A 48 6.64 -22.05 8.90
C SER A 48 5.60 -22.94 9.60
N TYR A 49 4.55 -22.33 10.18
CA TYR A 49 3.51 -23.00 10.97
C TYR A 49 2.38 -23.61 10.14
N ALA A 50 2.21 -23.20 8.88
CA ALA A 50 1.12 -23.64 8.01
C ALA A 50 -0.27 -23.49 8.67
N MET A 51 -0.47 -22.40 9.41
CA MET A 51 -1.72 -22.06 10.09
C MET A 51 -2.38 -20.86 9.41
N THR A 52 -3.70 -20.82 9.47
CA THR A 52 -4.52 -19.70 9.00
C THR A 52 -5.65 -19.46 10.01
N CYS A 53 -6.03 -18.20 10.18
CA CYS A 53 -7.10 -17.75 11.06
C CYS A 53 -8.22 -17.09 10.25
N SER A 54 -9.48 -17.29 10.63
CA SER A 54 -10.61 -16.66 9.94
C SER A 54 -10.76 -15.15 10.24
N GLY A 55 -10.14 -14.67 11.32
CA GLY A 55 -10.19 -13.27 11.74
C GLY A 55 -9.43 -13.00 13.04
N LEU A 56 -9.47 -11.76 13.52
CA LEU A 56 -8.68 -11.30 14.67
C LEU A 56 -9.03 -12.00 16.00
N ILE A 57 -10.27 -12.46 16.15
CA ILE A 57 -10.70 -13.21 17.34
C ILE A 57 -9.90 -14.52 17.49
N GLU A 58 -9.59 -15.19 16.38
CA GLU A 58 -8.78 -16.41 16.40
C GLU A 58 -7.29 -16.08 16.52
N VAL A 59 -6.83 -14.98 15.89
CA VAL A 59 -5.46 -14.48 16.03
C VAL A 59 -5.12 -14.22 17.50
N ARG A 60 -6.05 -13.64 18.28
CA ARG A 60 -5.88 -13.42 19.72
C ARG A 60 -5.48 -14.68 20.49
N ALA A 61 -5.96 -15.85 20.10
CA ALA A 61 -5.68 -17.10 20.80
C ALA A 61 -4.27 -17.67 20.50
N VAL A 62 -3.65 -17.24 19.39
CA VAL A 62 -2.38 -17.80 18.89
C VAL A 62 -1.24 -16.79 18.85
N ILE A 63 -1.53 -15.49 18.93
CA ILE A 63 -0.52 -14.44 18.74
C ILE A 63 0.56 -14.42 19.83
N GLU A 64 0.17 -14.61 21.10
CA GLU A 64 1.13 -14.60 22.22
C GLU A 64 2.23 -15.66 22.08
N PRO A 65 1.93 -16.96 21.88
CA PRO A 65 2.98 -17.97 21.72
C PRO A 65 3.83 -17.75 20.45
N ILE A 66 3.24 -17.31 19.34
CA ILE A 66 3.99 -16.99 18.10
C ILE A 66 4.96 -15.83 18.36
N TRP A 67 4.51 -14.77 19.03
CA TRP A 67 5.31 -13.58 19.30
C TRP A 67 6.51 -13.87 20.20
N MET A 68 6.34 -14.75 21.19
CA MET A 68 7.39 -15.11 22.14
C MET A 68 8.62 -15.72 21.48
N GLU A 69 8.48 -16.34 20.31
CA GLU A 69 9.61 -16.91 19.55
C GLU A 69 10.55 -15.85 18.99
N ALA A 70 10.04 -14.64 18.72
CA ALA A 70 10.82 -13.55 18.18
C ALA A 70 11.70 -12.88 19.25
N GLY A 71 11.36 -13.03 20.54
CA GLY A 71 12.10 -12.42 21.64
C GLY A 71 12.10 -10.88 21.65
N LEU A 72 11.13 -10.24 20.98
CA LEU A 72 11.05 -8.77 20.84
C LEU A 72 10.51 -8.08 22.10
N SER A 73 9.52 -8.70 22.74
CA SER A 73 8.81 -8.18 23.91
C SER A 73 7.87 -9.24 24.46
N ARG A 74 7.24 -8.96 25.61
CA ARG A 74 6.05 -9.69 26.05
C ARG A 74 4.83 -8.98 25.49
N ILE A 75 4.05 -9.67 24.66
CA ILE A 75 2.82 -9.14 24.08
C ILE A 75 1.62 -9.57 24.92
N LYS A 76 0.63 -8.67 25.03
CA LYS A 76 -0.68 -8.96 25.61
C LYS A 76 -1.75 -8.34 24.73
N VAL A 77 -2.82 -9.09 24.46
CA VAL A 77 -3.97 -8.58 23.69
C VAL A 77 -4.96 -7.91 24.64
N ASP A 78 -5.15 -6.60 24.51
CA ASP A 78 -6.08 -5.81 25.32
C ASP A 78 -7.49 -5.86 24.74
N SER A 79 -7.63 -5.73 23.42
CA SER A 79 -8.89 -5.91 22.70
C SER A 79 -8.66 -6.52 21.31
N ALA A 80 -9.66 -7.22 20.80
CA ALA A 80 -9.69 -7.73 19.42
C ALA A 80 -11.14 -7.72 18.93
N GLU A 81 -11.43 -6.85 17.96
CA GLU A 81 -12.71 -6.73 17.27
C GLU A 81 -12.61 -7.35 15.87
N GLU A 82 -13.60 -7.13 14.99
CA GLU A 82 -13.58 -7.71 13.64
C GLU A 82 -12.48 -7.09 12.75
N SER A 83 -12.27 -5.77 12.87
CA SER A 83 -11.39 -4.99 11.99
C SER A 83 -10.16 -4.41 12.69
N ASP A 84 -10.08 -4.44 14.01
CA ASP A 84 -8.93 -3.91 14.74
C ASP A 84 -8.62 -4.71 16.02
N MET A 85 -7.37 -4.63 16.45
CA MET A 85 -6.83 -5.34 17.61
C MET A 85 -5.81 -4.44 18.29
N VAL A 86 -5.99 -4.22 19.59
CA VAL A 86 -5.06 -3.44 20.42
C VAL A 86 -4.23 -4.40 21.27
N VAL A 87 -2.92 -4.21 21.24
CA VAL A 87 -1.96 -5.01 22.00
C VAL A 87 -1.00 -4.11 22.76
N SER A 88 -0.64 -4.53 23.96
CA SER A 88 0.41 -3.91 24.77
C SER A 88 1.67 -4.74 24.74
N LEU A 89 2.81 -4.07 24.60
CA LEU A 89 4.14 -4.65 24.66
C LEU A 89 4.82 -4.23 25.96
N GLU A 90 5.12 -5.21 26.80
CA GLU A 90 5.99 -5.06 27.96
C GLU A 90 7.43 -5.41 27.57
N ASP A 91 8.40 -4.68 28.12
CA ASP A 91 9.83 -4.94 27.94
C ASP A 91 10.33 -4.89 26.48
N SER A 92 9.73 -4.06 25.62
CA SER A 92 10.17 -3.88 24.23
C SER A 92 11.66 -3.58 24.12
N ILE A 93 12.36 -4.38 23.30
CA ILE A 93 13.79 -4.19 23.04
C ILE A 93 14.07 -2.85 22.35
N GLU A 94 13.20 -2.41 21.44
CA GLU A 94 13.38 -1.15 20.70
C GLU A 94 13.19 0.05 21.64
N ALA A 95 12.14 0.01 22.46
CA ALA A 95 11.85 1.09 23.39
C ALA A 95 12.92 1.24 24.48
N LYS A 96 13.50 0.13 24.94
CA LYS A 96 14.62 0.14 25.90
C LYS A 96 15.87 0.83 25.36
N GLU A 97 16.09 0.76 24.04
CA GLU A 97 17.17 1.48 23.34
C GLU A 97 16.78 2.92 22.98
N GLY A 98 15.64 3.42 23.49
CA GLY A 98 15.18 4.79 23.26
C GLY A 98 14.59 5.04 21.88
N LYS A 99 14.23 3.98 21.14
CA LYS A 99 13.67 4.06 19.79
C LYS A 99 12.19 3.67 19.79
N THR A 100 11.41 4.25 18.88
CA THR A 100 10.04 3.80 18.57
C THR A 100 10.05 2.36 18.04
N CYS A 101 8.99 1.58 18.30
CA CYS A 101 8.98 0.13 18.03
C CYS A 101 8.64 -0.20 16.57
N GLU A 102 9.37 0.37 15.61
CA GLU A 102 9.10 0.23 14.17
C GLU A 102 9.16 -1.23 13.71
N PHE A 103 10.16 -1.99 14.18
CA PHE A 103 10.31 -3.38 13.80
C PHE A 103 9.20 -4.24 14.40
N ALA A 104 8.92 -4.10 15.70
CA ALA A 104 7.86 -4.84 16.37
C ALA A 104 6.49 -4.54 15.73
N ARG A 105 6.24 -3.26 15.40
CA ARG A 105 5.04 -2.82 14.68
C ARG A 105 4.91 -3.52 13.33
N GLY A 106 5.98 -3.54 12.56
CA GLY A 106 6.05 -4.27 11.29
C GLY A 106 5.87 -5.78 11.48
N TYR A 107 6.51 -6.36 12.48
CA TYR A 107 6.46 -7.79 12.79
C TYR A 107 5.03 -8.25 13.08
N LEU A 108 4.30 -7.48 13.90
CA LEU A 108 2.89 -7.72 14.21
C LEU A 108 2.04 -7.64 12.94
N SER A 109 2.19 -6.58 12.15
CA SER A 109 1.51 -6.42 10.85
C SER A 109 1.73 -7.65 9.96
N GLY A 110 2.97 -8.15 9.88
CA GLY A 110 3.32 -9.33 9.12
C GLY A 110 2.64 -10.61 9.60
N ILE A 111 2.65 -10.85 10.91
CA ILE A 111 2.00 -12.04 11.51
C ILE A 111 0.50 -12.02 11.26
N VAL A 112 -0.17 -10.92 11.64
CA VAL A 112 -1.64 -10.81 11.55
C VAL A 112 -2.09 -10.89 10.10
N SER A 113 -1.34 -10.26 9.18
CA SER A 113 -1.66 -10.32 7.76
C SER A 113 -1.53 -11.73 7.18
N GLU A 114 -0.47 -12.46 7.54
CA GLU A 114 -0.25 -13.82 7.04
C GLU A 114 -1.27 -14.81 7.61
N LEU A 115 -1.57 -14.70 8.92
CA LEU A 115 -2.55 -15.57 9.57
C LEU A 115 -3.95 -15.38 8.97
N THR A 116 -4.38 -14.13 8.78
CA THR A 116 -5.75 -13.83 8.33
C THR A 116 -5.93 -13.87 6.80
N GLY A 117 -4.84 -13.84 6.04
CA GLY A 117 -4.88 -13.66 4.58
C GLY A 117 -5.39 -12.28 4.12
N LYS A 118 -5.53 -11.34 5.05
CA LYS A 118 -5.95 -9.94 4.83
C LYS A 118 -4.77 -9.02 5.10
N ARG A 119 -4.83 -7.77 4.65
CA ARG A 119 -3.78 -6.80 4.96
C ARG A 119 -4.07 -6.10 6.27
N PHE A 120 -3.12 -6.12 7.18
CA PHE A 120 -3.15 -5.37 8.42
C PHE A 120 -1.97 -4.42 8.47
N GLU A 121 -2.22 -3.15 8.80
CA GLU A 121 -1.16 -2.22 9.22
C GLU A 121 -1.28 -2.03 10.73
N VAL A 122 -0.21 -1.54 11.33
CA VAL A 122 -0.15 -1.36 12.79
C VAL A 122 0.41 0.02 13.06
N ASP A 123 -0.25 0.75 13.96
CA ASP A 123 0.21 2.03 14.48
C ASP A 123 0.65 1.90 15.94
N GLU A 124 1.66 2.65 16.33
CA GLU A 124 2.13 2.73 17.71
C GLU A 124 1.46 3.95 18.36
N VAL A 125 0.47 3.70 19.21
CA VAL A 125 -0.35 4.73 19.86
C VAL A 125 0.40 5.33 21.06
N GLU A 126 1.07 4.47 21.82
CA GLU A 126 1.89 4.84 22.97
C GLU A 126 3.23 4.11 22.90
N CYS A 127 4.30 4.74 23.36
CA CYS A 127 5.63 4.13 23.37
C CYS A 127 6.36 4.40 24.68
N ALA A 128 6.99 3.38 25.26
CA ALA A 128 7.77 3.57 26.48
C ALA A 128 8.99 4.50 26.26
N SER A 129 9.54 4.55 25.04
CA SER A 129 10.65 5.47 24.73
C SER A 129 10.23 6.94 24.72
N THR A 130 8.93 7.23 24.62
CA THR A 130 8.37 8.59 24.63
C THR A 130 7.76 8.98 25.98
N GLY A 131 7.93 8.14 27.02
CA GLY A 131 7.54 8.42 28.40
C GLY A 131 6.25 7.73 28.86
N TYR A 132 5.65 6.85 28.05
CA TYR A 132 4.52 6.03 28.46
C TYR A 132 4.96 4.80 29.28
N ILE A 133 4.03 4.16 29.98
CA ILE A 133 4.32 3.01 30.86
C ILE A 133 4.58 1.73 30.07
N ALA A 134 3.96 1.60 28.89
CA ALA A 134 4.11 0.47 27.98
C ALA A 134 4.08 0.98 26.53
N CYS A 135 4.39 0.10 25.58
CA CYS A 135 4.19 0.40 24.16
C CYS A 135 2.84 -0.20 23.74
N VAL A 136 1.93 0.62 23.23
CA VAL A 136 0.60 0.18 22.80
C VAL A 136 0.55 0.23 21.28
N LEU A 137 0.29 -0.92 20.67
CA LEU A 137 0.14 -1.06 19.23
C LEU A 137 -1.33 -1.33 18.88
N GLN A 138 -1.83 -0.62 17.88
CA GLN A 138 -3.14 -0.87 17.30
C GLN A 138 -2.96 -1.43 15.89
N ALA A 139 -3.30 -2.71 15.73
CA ALA A 139 -3.41 -3.36 14.43
C ALA A 139 -4.81 -3.10 13.87
N TYR A 140 -4.90 -2.69 12.62
CA TYR A 140 -6.18 -2.53 11.94
C TYR A 140 -6.12 -3.15 10.56
N GLU A 141 -7.23 -3.75 10.16
CA GLU A 141 -7.41 -4.25 8.81
C GLU A 141 -7.34 -3.04 7.89
N VAL A 142 -6.26 -2.97 7.13
CA VAL A 142 -6.29 -2.16 5.93
C VAL A 142 -7.16 -2.93 4.99
N VAL A 143 -8.41 -2.48 4.92
CA VAL A 143 -9.27 -2.80 3.81
C VAL A 143 -8.53 -2.26 2.59
N ASP A 144 -7.69 -3.11 2.00
CA ASP A 144 -7.25 -3.01 0.62
C ASP A 144 -8.55 -3.10 -0.17
N ASN A 145 -9.26 -1.99 -0.25
CA ASN A 145 -10.37 -1.81 -1.17
C ASN A 145 -9.89 -1.94 -2.62
N LEU A 146 -8.62 -2.29 -2.85
CA LEU A 146 -8.02 -2.78 -4.09
C LEU A 146 -8.66 -4.07 -4.62
N LYS A 147 -9.52 -4.78 -3.89
CA LYS A 147 -10.38 -5.80 -4.53
C LYS A 147 -11.61 -5.12 -5.13
N PRO A 148 -11.70 -4.99 -6.47
CA PRO A 148 -12.89 -4.43 -7.07
C PRO A 148 -14.05 -5.38 -6.82
N THR A 149 -15.14 -4.85 -6.27
CA THR A 149 -16.39 -5.59 -6.23
C THR A 149 -16.83 -5.79 -7.68
N ARG A 150 -16.98 -7.05 -8.11
CA ARG A 150 -17.48 -7.39 -9.45
C ARG A 150 -18.79 -6.63 -9.70
N GLN A 151 -18.73 -5.59 -10.53
CA GLN A 151 -19.93 -4.89 -10.99
C GLN A 151 -20.67 -5.80 -11.97
N VAL A 152 -22.00 -5.70 -11.99
CA VAL A 152 -22.84 -6.44 -12.95
C VAL A 152 -22.44 -5.97 -14.35
N GLU A 153 -21.93 -6.88 -15.18
CA GLU A 153 -21.55 -6.59 -16.56
C GLU A 153 -22.76 -6.04 -17.32
N ALA A 154 -22.65 -4.80 -17.82
CA ALA A 154 -23.67 -4.26 -18.70
C ALA A 154 -23.69 -5.07 -20.02
N GLU A 155 -24.88 -5.49 -20.47
CA GLU A 155 -25.07 -6.21 -21.74
C GLU A 155 -24.86 -5.31 -22.99
N THR A 156 -24.55 -4.02 -22.78
CA THR A 156 -24.31 -3.04 -23.84
C THR A 156 -22.93 -3.22 -24.47
N ALA A 157 -22.77 -2.78 -25.72
CA ALA A 157 -21.45 -2.70 -26.34
C ALA A 157 -20.57 -1.63 -25.65
N ARG A 158 -19.28 -1.93 -25.47
CA ARG A 158 -18.29 -0.97 -24.95
C ARG A 158 -18.28 0.30 -25.78
N LYS A 159 -18.34 1.46 -25.12
CA LYS A 159 -18.28 2.77 -25.80
C LYS A 159 -16.88 3.02 -26.36
N TYR A 160 -15.85 2.57 -25.64
CA TYR A 160 -14.45 2.72 -26.04
C TYR A 160 -13.80 1.34 -26.24
N ASN A 161 -13.09 1.16 -27.37
CA ASN A 161 -12.37 -0.07 -27.67
C ASN A 161 -10.86 0.19 -27.66
N LEU A 162 -10.29 0.13 -26.46
CA LEU A 162 -8.86 0.30 -26.21
C LEU A 162 -8.16 -1.06 -26.23
N GLU A 163 -6.93 -1.08 -26.74
CA GLU A 163 -6.12 -2.31 -26.73
C GLU A 163 -5.59 -2.55 -25.31
N SER A 164 -5.87 -3.73 -24.79
CA SER A 164 -5.28 -4.24 -23.55
C SER A 164 -3.75 -4.29 -23.63
N GLY A 165 -3.08 -4.20 -22.49
CA GLY A 165 -1.62 -4.26 -22.39
C GLY A 165 -0.92 -2.93 -22.70
N TYR A 166 -1.66 -1.83 -22.83
CA TYR A 166 -1.09 -0.51 -23.12
C TYR A 166 -1.45 0.55 -22.08
N SER A 167 -0.54 1.50 -21.92
CA SER A 167 -0.75 2.73 -21.17
C SER A 167 -1.14 3.87 -22.12
N TYR A 168 -2.15 4.65 -21.75
CA TYR A 168 -2.72 5.73 -22.52
C TYR A 168 -2.54 7.07 -21.79
N LEU A 169 -1.96 8.03 -22.50
CA LEU A 169 -1.85 9.43 -22.09
C LEU A 169 -3.03 10.20 -22.66
N ILE A 170 -3.85 10.80 -21.78
CA ILE A 170 -5.06 11.53 -22.16
C ILE A 170 -4.80 13.01 -21.90
N LYS A 171 -4.75 13.80 -22.98
CA LYS A 171 -4.39 15.23 -22.90
C LYS A 171 -5.64 16.06 -22.65
N GLU A 172 -5.86 16.46 -21.41
CA GLU A 172 -7.04 17.22 -20.99
C GLU A 172 -6.73 18.11 -19.77
N GLU A 173 -7.44 19.22 -19.61
CA GLU A 173 -7.28 20.09 -18.43
C GLU A 173 -8.08 19.61 -17.22
N ILE A 174 -9.26 19.06 -17.48
CA ILE A 174 -10.16 18.48 -16.49
C ILE A 174 -10.33 17.01 -16.89
N PRO A 175 -10.14 16.03 -15.98
CA PRO A 175 -10.03 14.61 -16.32
C PRO A 175 -11.35 13.93 -16.72
N ASP A 176 -12.32 14.64 -17.30
CA ASP A 176 -13.65 14.12 -17.59
C ASP A 176 -13.62 13.01 -18.65
N GLN A 177 -12.75 13.10 -19.66
CA GLN A 177 -12.60 12.08 -20.69
C GLN A 177 -11.96 10.81 -20.12
N ALA A 178 -10.89 10.94 -19.33
CA ALA A 178 -10.27 9.80 -18.67
C ALA A 178 -11.24 9.09 -17.71
N PHE A 179 -12.03 9.85 -16.94
CA PHE A 179 -13.06 9.25 -16.08
C PHE A 179 -14.17 8.55 -16.88
N ASP A 180 -14.64 9.10 -17.99
CA ASP A 180 -15.67 8.46 -18.82
C ASP A 180 -15.18 7.11 -19.40
N ILE A 181 -13.93 7.05 -19.87
CA ILE A 181 -13.28 5.82 -20.35
C ILE A 181 -13.12 4.80 -19.21
N PHE A 182 -12.69 5.26 -18.04
CA PHE A 182 -12.49 4.42 -16.86
C PHE A 182 -13.81 3.85 -16.32
N VAL A 183 -14.88 4.65 -16.30
CA VAL A 183 -16.23 4.21 -15.91
C VAL A 183 -16.80 3.20 -16.91
N ASP A 184 -16.59 3.41 -18.22
CA ASP A 184 -16.99 2.43 -19.24
C ASP A 184 -16.30 1.07 -18.98
N SER A 185 -15.02 1.08 -18.63
CA SER A 185 -14.30 -0.15 -18.26
C SER A 185 -14.91 -0.83 -17.03
N ALA A 186 -15.19 -0.07 -15.97
CA ALA A 186 -15.79 -0.59 -14.74
C ALA A 186 -17.16 -1.23 -14.97
N LYS A 187 -18.02 -0.57 -15.77
CA LYS A 187 -19.37 -1.05 -16.11
C LYS A 187 -19.38 -2.37 -16.90
N HIS A 188 -18.30 -2.63 -17.65
CA HIS A 188 -18.13 -3.87 -18.41
C HIS A 188 -17.33 -4.92 -17.64
N GLY A 189 -17.36 -4.88 -16.31
CA GLY A 189 -16.83 -5.92 -15.42
C GLY A 189 -15.30 -5.95 -15.29
N VAL A 190 -14.59 -4.95 -15.84
CA VAL A 190 -13.13 -4.87 -15.72
C VAL A 190 -12.78 -4.46 -14.28
N PRO A 191 -11.89 -5.20 -13.59
CA PRO A 191 -11.33 -4.78 -12.31
C PRO A 191 -10.70 -3.38 -12.42
N CYS A 192 -11.16 -2.40 -11.65
CA CYS A 192 -10.75 -1.01 -11.78
C CYS A 192 -10.10 -0.45 -10.50
N LEU A 193 -9.00 0.31 -10.61
CA LEU A 193 -8.38 1.06 -9.51
C LEU A 193 -8.26 2.54 -9.89
N CYS A 194 -8.77 3.44 -9.04
CA CYS A 194 -8.58 4.88 -9.23
C CYS A 194 -7.55 5.44 -8.24
N VAL A 195 -6.48 6.04 -8.74
CA VAL A 195 -5.57 6.90 -7.97
C VAL A 195 -5.94 8.34 -8.29
N THR A 196 -6.25 9.14 -7.27
CA THR A 196 -6.71 10.52 -7.49
C THR A 196 -6.25 11.48 -6.41
N ARG A 197 -6.08 12.76 -6.76
CA ARG A 197 -5.91 13.86 -5.79
C ARG A 197 -7.24 14.35 -5.22
N GLU A 198 -8.34 14.17 -5.94
CA GLU A 198 -9.67 14.53 -5.45
C GLU A 198 -10.12 13.59 -4.34
N TYR A 199 -10.94 14.09 -3.41
CA TYR A 199 -11.43 13.28 -2.30
C TYR A 199 -12.30 12.11 -2.81
N PRO A 200 -11.95 10.84 -2.53
CA PRO A 200 -12.56 9.68 -3.19
C PRO A 200 -14.08 9.59 -3.12
N GLU A 201 -14.69 9.93 -1.98
CA GLU A 201 -16.15 9.82 -1.83
C GLU A 201 -16.91 10.75 -2.79
N LYS A 202 -16.36 11.95 -3.07
CA LYS A 202 -16.93 12.87 -4.06
C LYS A 202 -16.83 12.32 -5.48
N VAL A 203 -15.70 11.69 -5.80
CA VAL A 203 -15.46 11.10 -7.13
C VAL A 203 -16.36 9.88 -7.34
N LYS A 204 -16.49 9.01 -6.33
CA LYS A 204 -17.39 7.86 -6.36
C LYS A 204 -18.84 8.25 -6.59
N GLU A 205 -19.30 9.29 -5.90
CA GLU A 205 -20.66 9.82 -6.05
C GLU A 205 -20.88 10.41 -7.45
N ARG A 206 -19.94 11.23 -7.94
CA ARG A 206 -20.02 11.89 -9.25
C ARG A 206 -20.10 10.90 -10.42
N TRP A 207 -19.37 9.80 -10.33
CA TRP A 207 -19.18 8.85 -11.44
C TRP A 207 -19.84 7.48 -11.23
N ASP A 208 -20.62 7.32 -10.15
CA ASP A 208 -21.28 6.07 -9.74
C ASP A 208 -20.32 4.86 -9.65
N LEU A 209 -19.11 5.10 -9.14
CA LEU A 209 -18.04 4.09 -9.01
C LEU A 209 -18.13 3.31 -7.70
N LYS A 210 -19.34 2.86 -7.34
CA LYS A 210 -19.55 2.08 -6.11
C LYS A 210 -18.86 0.73 -6.21
N GLY A 211 -18.05 0.40 -5.20
CA GLY A 211 -17.28 -0.85 -5.15
C GLY A 211 -15.94 -0.81 -5.90
N THR A 212 -15.58 0.32 -6.51
CA THR A 212 -14.26 0.52 -7.12
C THR A 212 -13.25 0.98 -6.06
N PRO A 213 -12.04 0.36 -6.01
CA PRO A 213 -10.93 0.83 -5.20
C PRO A 213 -10.50 2.27 -5.48
N PHE A 214 -10.11 3.00 -4.43
CA PHE A 214 -9.46 4.30 -4.55
C PHE A 214 -8.17 4.37 -3.74
N LEU A 215 -7.15 5.03 -4.28
CA LEU A 215 -6.00 5.55 -3.56
C LEU A 215 -6.04 7.07 -3.64
N TRP A 216 -6.06 7.73 -2.48
CA TRP A 216 -6.12 9.18 -2.39
C TRP A 216 -4.74 9.76 -2.20
N LEU A 217 -4.27 10.55 -3.15
CA LEU A 217 -3.00 11.27 -3.02
C LEU A 217 -3.19 12.42 -2.02
N SER A 218 -2.84 12.23 -0.75
CA SER A 218 -3.00 13.24 0.30
C SER A 218 -1.83 13.25 1.26
N MET A 219 -1.51 14.44 1.79
CA MET A 219 -0.54 14.57 2.89
C MET A 219 -1.16 14.17 4.22
N ASP A 220 -2.50 14.19 4.29
CA ASP A 220 -3.28 13.72 5.43
C ASP A 220 -3.40 12.20 5.36
N GLN A 221 -2.86 11.51 6.38
CA GLN A 221 -2.83 10.05 6.45
C GLN A 221 -3.94 9.46 7.35
N GLU A 222 -4.93 10.25 7.79
CA GLU A 222 -6.04 9.77 8.61
C GLU A 222 -6.89 8.68 7.93
N LYS A 223 -6.92 8.65 6.60
CA LYS A 223 -7.66 7.64 5.82
C LYS A 223 -6.75 6.50 5.40
N THR A 224 -7.19 5.26 5.61
CA THR A 224 -6.46 4.04 5.22
C THR A 224 -6.17 3.93 3.71
N TYR A 225 -6.96 4.58 2.87
CA TYR A 225 -6.75 4.68 1.42
C TYR A 225 -5.91 5.91 1.02
N SER A 226 -5.45 6.71 1.97
CA SER A 226 -4.57 7.84 1.70
C SER A 226 -3.14 7.39 1.44
N ARG A 227 -2.49 8.02 0.47
CA ARG A 227 -1.09 7.78 0.09
C ARG A 227 -0.37 9.10 0.00
N GLU A 228 0.72 9.20 0.77
CA GLU A 228 1.56 10.38 0.72
C GLU A 228 2.19 10.50 -0.67
N PRO A 229 2.02 11.63 -1.38
CA PRO A 229 2.51 11.82 -2.74
C PRO A 229 4.04 11.73 -2.87
N SER A 230 4.76 12.04 -1.79
CA SER A 230 6.23 11.93 -1.70
C SER A 230 6.70 10.46 -1.66
N ASN A 231 5.82 9.54 -1.26
CA ASN A 231 6.12 8.12 -1.11
C ASN A 231 5.76 7.33 -2.38
N LEU A 232 6.44 7.66 -3.48
CA LEU A 232 6.26 6.96 -4.77
C LEU A 232 6.47 5.45 -4.67
N ALA A 233 7.31 4.98 -3.74
CA ALA A 233 7.59 3.57 -3.55
C ALA A 233 6.37 2.80 -2.99
N LEU A 234 5.63 3.40 -2.05
CA LEU A 234 4.39 2.82 -1.56
C LEU A 234 3.32 2.84 -2.64
N LEU A 235 3.12 3.98 -3.32
CA LEU A 235 2.15 4.10 -4.40
C LEU A 235 2.39 3.07 -5.51
N TYR A 236 3.64 2.92 -5.95
CA TYR A 236 4.03 1.87 -6.89
C TYR A 236 3.68 0.48 -6.40
N SER A 237 3.99 0.19 -5.13
CA SER A 237 3.74 -1.13 -4.54
C SER A 237 2.26 -1.47 -4.57
N ASP A 238 1.38 -0.55 -4.17
CA ASP A 238 -0.06 -0.78 -4.15
C ASP A 238 -0.63 -0.96 -5.56
N MET A 239 -0.26 -0.09 -6.51
CA MET A 239 -0.68 -0.22 -7.91
C MET A 239 -0.17 -1.53 -8.54
N LYS A 240 1.09 -1.90 -8.28
CA LYS A 240 1.68 -3.15 -8.76
C LYS A 240 0.94 -4.36 -8.20
N THR A 241 0.64 -4.36 -6.90
CA THR A 241 -0.11 -5.44 -6.25
C THR A 241 -1.48 -5.60 -6.91
N PHE A 242 -2.23 -4.49 -7.06
CA PHE A 242 -3.53 -4.51 -7.73
C PHE A 242 -3.47 -5.12 -9.15
N ILE A 243 -2.52 -4.67 -9.96
CA ILE A 243 -2.34 -5.15 -11.34
C ILE A 243 -2.02 -6.64 -11.36
N THR A 244 -1.14 -7.09 -10.45
CA THR A 244 -0.68 -8.49 -10.39
C THR A 244 -1.78 -9.44 -9.90
N GLU A 245 -2.64 -8.99 -9.00
CA GLU A 245 -3.71 -9.83 -8.42
C GLU A 245 -4.93 -9.98 -9.33
N ASN A 246 -5.24 -8.97 -10.14
CA ASN A 246 -6.46 -8.98 -10.95
C ASN A 246 -6.23 -9.50 -12.38
N ASN A 247 -5.10 -9.17 -13.03
CA ASN A 247 -4.86 -9.30 -14.48
C ASN A 247 -5.99 -8.66 -15.33
N ASN A 248 -5.69 -8.21 -16.55
CA ASN A 248 -6.67 -7.56 -17.44
C ASN A 248 -7.53 -6.51 -16.71
N CYS A 249 -6.87 -5.65 -15.92
CA CYS A 249 -7.50 -4.63 -15.09
C CYS A 249 -7.31 -3.24 -15.69
N ALA A 250 -8.07 -2.25 -15.22
CA ALA A 250 -7.89 -0.85 -15.59
C ALA A 250 -7.43 -0.02 -14.38
N VAL A 251 -6.42 0.80 -14.56
CA VAL A 251 -5.92 1.72 -13.53
C VAL A 251 -6.00 3.15 -14.06
N LEU A 252 -6.60 4.06 -13.29
CA LEU A 252 -6.62 5.49 -13.60
C LEU A 252 -5.67 6.21 -12.62
N LEU A 253 -4.68 6.94 -13.14
CA LEU A 253 -3.75 7.77 -12.37
C LEU A 253 -4.06 9.26 -12.57
N SER A 254 -5.10 9.74 -11.90
CA SER A 254 -5.58 11.13 -11.96
C SER A 254 -4.88 12.02 -10.93
N GLY A 255 -3.65 12.42 -11.21
CA GLY A 255 -2.90 13.34 -10.36
C GLY A 255 -1.41 13.36 -10.68
N ILE A 256 -1.05 13.11 -11.93
CA ILE A 256 0.35 12.98 -12.35
C ILE A 256 1.10 14.30 -12.19
N GLU A 257 0.44 15.42 -12.45
CA GLU A 257 0.97 16.78 -12.28
C GLU A 257 1.34 17.02 -10.82
N TYR A 258 0.48 16.56 -9.91
CA TYR A 258 0.72 16.69 -8.49
C TYR A 258 1.91 15.81 -8.06
N LEU A 259 2.01 14.58 -8.56
CA LEU A 259 3.19 13.73 -8.31
C LEU A 259 4.47 14.35 -8.87
N ILE A 260 4.44 14.96 -10.06
CA ILE A 260 5.58 15.65 -10.68
C ILE A 260 6.00 16.83 -9.83
N SER A 261 5.04 17.65 -9.38
CA SER A 261 5.30 18.81 -8.51
C SER A 261 5.97 18.40 -7.19
N GLN A 262 5.55 17.29 -6.58
CA GLN A 262 6.09 16.85 -5.30
C GLN A 262 7.44 16.11 -5.39
N ASN A 263 7.70 15.41 -6.49
CA ASN A 263 8.84 14.48 -6.58
C ASN A 263 9.88 14.86 -7.64
N GLY A 264 9.52 15.70 -8.60
CA GLY A 264 10.26 15.97 -9.82
C GLY A 264 9.93 14.98 -10.94
N PHE A 265 9.90 15.48 -12.18
CA PHE A 265 9.49 14.73 -13.36
C PHE A 265 10.22 13.40 -13.56
N GLN A 266 11.55 13.40 -13.40
CA GLN A 266 12.37 12.20 -13.66
C GLN A 266 12.01 11.01 -12.75
N LYS A 267 11.62 11.25 -11.50
CA LYS A 267 11.20 10.18 -10.59
C LYS A 267 9.84 9.61 -10.98
N VAL A 268 8.93 10.49 -11.39
CA VAL A 268 7.59 10.11 -11.83
C VAL A 268 7.62 9.38 -13.18
N LEU A 269 8.47 9.80 -14.12
CA LEU A 269 8.68 9.09 -15.38
C LEU A 269 9.15 7.66 -15.14
N LYS A 270 10.09 7.44 -14.21
CA LYS A 270 10.53 6.08 -13.82
C LYS A 270 9.41 5.25 -13.21
N LEU A 271 8.56 5.86 -12.38
CA LEU A 271 7.37 5.19 -11.86
C LEU A 271 6.45 4.72 -13.00
N LEU A 272 6.15 5.61 -13.95
CA LEU A 272 5.32 5.29 -15.11
C LEU A 272 5.92 4.18 -15.97
N GLN A 273 7.23 4.20 -16.20
CA GLN A 273 7.96 3.14 -16.92
C GLN A 273 7.80 1.78 -16.24
N HIS A 274 8.00 1.72 -14.92
CA HIS A 274 7.81 0.49 -14.17
C HIS A 274 6.35 0.00 -14.17
N LEU A 275 5.38 0.91 -14.18
CA LEU A 275 3.97 0.55 -14.32
C LEU A 275 3.67 0.05 -15.73
N ASN A 276 4.20 0.69 -16.77
CA ASN A 276 4.01 0.30 -18.17
C ASN A 276 4.50 -1.13 -18.42
N ASP A 277 5.65 -1.51 -17.87
CA ASP A 277 6.15 -2.89 -17.91
C ASP A 277 5.16 -3.89 -17.27
N LYS A 278 4.48 -3.49 -16.20
CA LYS A 278 3.49 -4.35 -15.51
C LYS A 278 2.17 -4.44 -16.26
N VAL A 279 1.73 -3.32 -16.81
CA VAL A 279 0.53 -3.19 -17.64
C VAL A 279 0.65 -4.11 -18.86
N ALA A 280 1.78 -4.06 -19.56
CA ALA A 280 2.05 -4.88 -20.73
C ALA A 280 2.05 -6.39 -20.45
N VAL A 281 2.62 -6.82 -19.32
CA VAL A 281 2.73 -8.26 -18.98
C VAL A 281 1.41 -8.85 -18.46
N SER A 282 0.50 -8.03 -17.96
CA SER A 282 -0.76 -8.46 -17.33
C SER A 282 -2.00 -8.24 -18.20
N ASP A 283 -1.83 -7.83 -19.46
CA ASP A 283 -2.92 -7.37 -20.35
C ASP A 283 -3.80 -6.29 -19.72
N SER A 284 -3.28 -5.52 -18.76
CA SER A 284 -4.00 -4.44 -18.09
C SER A 284 -3.94 -3.15 -18.91
N THR A 285 -4.67 -2.13 -18.49
CA THR A 285 -4.70 -0.81 -19.14
C THR A 285 -4.45 0.28 -18.09
N LEU A 286 -3.56 1.22 -18.40
CA LEU A 286 -3.29 2.38 -17.54
C LEU A 286 -3.76 3.66 -18.23
N PHE A 287 -4.53 4.48 -17.53
CA PHE A 287 -4.98 5.80 -17.99
C PHE A 287 -4.28 6.88 -17.19
N VAL A 288 -3.62 7.81 -17.88
CA VAL A 288 -2.94 8.94 -17.26
C VAL A 288 -3.45 10.23 -17.90
N PRO A 289 -4.45 10.90 -17.30
CA PRO A 289 -4.80 12.25 -17.71
C PRO A 289 -3.66 13.20 -17.38
N ILE A 290 -3.37 14.12 -18.30
CA ILE A 290 -2.40 15.20 -18.08
C ILE A 290 -2.84 16.47 -18.78
N SER A 291 -2.72 17.60 -18.09
CA SER A 291 -2.81 18.92 -18.73
C SER A 291 -1.48 19.27 -19.43
N PRO A 292 -1.45 19.41 -20.77
CA PRO A 292 -0.21 19.73 -21.50
C PRO A 292 0.43 21.06 -21.11
N LEU A 293 -0.34 21.96 -20.49
CA LEU A 293 0.11 23.28 -20.03
C LEU A 293 0.87 23.23 -18.70
N THR A 294 0.83 22.10 -18.00
CA THR A 294 1.44 21.95 -16.66
C THR A 294 2.84 21.34 -16.69
N VAL A 295 3.31 20.92 -17.86
CA VAL A 295 4.63 20.32 -18.08
C VAL A 295 5.33 21.00 -19.25
N SER A 296 6.66 20.91 -19.29
CA SER A 296 7.41 21.43 -20.44
C SER A 296 7.18 20.58 -21.69
N GLU A 297 7.37 21.16 -22.88
CA GLU A 297 7.24 20.42 -24.16
C GLU A 297 8.17 19.20 -24.23
N SER A 298 9.36 19.29 -23.63
CA SER A 298 10.32 18.19 -23.58
C SER A 298 9.79 17.03 -22.72
N GLU A 299 9.25 17.34 -21.55
CA GLU A 299 8.66 16.37 -20.63
C GLU A 299 7.42 15.70 -21.24
N LEU A 300 6.55 16.49 -21.87
CA LEU A 300 5.38 15.97 -22.57
C LEU A 300 5.78 14.97 -23.67
N LYS A 301 6.78 15.30 -24.49
CA LYS A 301 7.32 14.39 -25.52
C LYS A 301 7.93 13.12 -24.93
N MET A 302 8.48 13.16 -23.72
CA MET A 302 8.97 11.94 -23.05
C MET A 302 7.78 11.05 -22.63
N LEU A 303 6.70 11.64 -22.12
CA LEU A 303 5.48 10.90 -21.78
C LEU A 303 4.80 10.30 -23.02
N GLU A 304 4.72 11.05 -24.13
CA GLU A 304 4.17 10.58 -25.40
C GLU A 304 5.00 9.46 -26.07
N LYS A 305 6.28 9.35 -25.73
CA LYS A 305 7.12 8.22 -26.17
C LYS A 305 6.90 6.96 -25.34
N GLU A 306 6.53 7.13 -24.09
CA GLU A 306 6.31 6.03 -23.14
C GLU A 306 4.90 5.44 -23.28
N MET A 307 3.91 6.29 -23.59
CA MET A 307 2.50 5.96 -23.58
C MET A 307 1.83 6.32 -24.90
N ARG A 308 0.76 5.60 -25.26
CA ARG A 308 -0.02 5.91 -26.47
C ARG A 308 -0.85 7.16 -26.23
N SER A 309 -0.93 8.06 -27.22
CA SER A 309 -1.91 9.15 -27.17
C SER A 309 -3.31 8.56 -27.36
N PHE A 310 -4.24 8.95 -26.49
CA PHE A 310 -5.66 8.89 -26.82
C PHE A 310 -6.06 10.06 -27.72
#